data_AF-A0A2E3EVQ4-F1
#
_entry.id   AF-A0A2E3EVQ4-F1
#
_cell.length_a   1.000
_cell.length_b   1.000
_cell.length_c   1.000
_cell.angle_alpha   90.00
_cell.angle_beta   90.00
_cell.angle_gamma   90.00
#
_symmetry.space_group_name_H-M   'P 1'
#
loop_
_entity.id
_entity.type
_entity.pdbx_description
1 polymer ?
#
loop_
_entity_poly.entity_id
_entity_poly.type
_entity_poly.pdbx_seq_one_letter_code
_entity_poly.pdbx_strand_id
1 'polypeptide(L)'
;MPFCPVADLAAQWVLLDDRIAADWLPADDPALCLAADERRLAIETSVMHLPIASDAGAAFVAWLLALHVSLADDDEEPAELRDRHRQAALAGARNLTRYLATRAMM
;
A
#
# COMPACT_ATOMS: atom_id res chain seq x y z
N MET A 1 15.64 16.30 -0.61
CA MET A 1 14.66 15.74 -1.56
C MET A 1 13.30 16.33 -1.26
N PRO A 2 12.43 16.58 -2.26
CA PRO A 2 11.06 16.99 -1.98
C PRO A 2 10.35 15.91 -1.15
N PHE A 3 9.48 16.34 -0.25
CA PHE A 3 8.65 15.46 0.56
C PHE A 3 7.79 14.55 -0.35
N CYS A 4 7.82 13.23 -0.12
CA CYS A 4 6.97 12.28 -0.81
C CYS A 4 6.09 11.56 0.23
N PRO A 5 4.79 11.91 0.33
CA PRO A 5 3.88 11.29 1.29
C PRO A 5 3.84 9.77 1.17
N VAL A 6 3.89 9.26 -0.06
CA VAL A 6 3.87 7.81 -0.34
C VAL A 6 5.09 7.11 0.23
N ALA A 7 6.28 7.72 0.15
CA ALA A 7 7.50 7.11 0.69
C ALA A 7 7.51 7.11 2.23
N ASP A 8 6.96 8.15 2.86
CA ASP A 8 6.79 8.19 4.32
C ASP A 8 5.79 7.11 4.79
N LEU A 9 4.67 6.97 4.09
CA LEU A 9 3.68 5.93 4.38
C LEU A 9 4.23 4.52 4.12
N ALA A 10 5.09 4.34 3.10
CA ALA A 10 5.79 3.08 2.87
C ALA A 10 6.68 2.70 4.06
N ALA A 11 7.43 3.67 4.61
CA ALA A 11 8.26 3.44 5.78
C ALA A 11 7.42 3.07 7.02
N GLN A 12 6.29 3.74 7.22
CA GLN A 12 5.36 3.40 8.30
C GLN A 12 4.76 2.00 8.11
N TRP A 13 4.39 1.62 6.89
CA TRP A 13 3.84 0.30 6.59
C TRP A 13 4.87 -0.80 6.91
N VAL A 14 6.14 -0.62 6.54
CA VAL A 14 7.21 -1.58 6.84
C VAL A 14 7.39 -1.78 8.34
N LEU A 15 7.31 -0.71 9.15
CA LEU A 15 7.41 -0.86 10.61
C LEU A 15 6.27 -1.71 11.19
N LEU A 16 5.11 -1.69 10.54
CA LEU A 16 3.92 -2.45 10.92
C LEU A 16 3.89 -3.87 10.34
N ASP A 17 4.89 -4.28 9.55
CA ASP A 17 5.00 -5.67 9.06
C ASP A 17 5.08 -6.64 10.24
N ASP A 18 4.29 -7.71 10.25
CA ASP A 18 4.20 -8.62 11.40
C ASP A 18 5.54 -9.20 11.85
N ARG A 19 6.51 -9.35 10.94
CA ARG A 19 7.84 -9.85 11.29
C ARG A 19 8.70 -8.82 12.01
N ILE A 20 8.48 -7.54 11.73
CA ILE A 20 9.16 -6.42 12.37
C ILE A 20 8.41 -6.04 13.65
N ALA A 21 7.09 -5.92 13.55
CA ALA A 21 6.14 -5.69 14.62
C ALA A 21 6.26 -6.70 15.76
N ALA A 22 6.43 -7.99 15.48
CA ALA A 22 6.52 -9.04 16.51
C ALA A 22 7.65 -8.80 17.53
N ASP A 23 8.70 -8.06 17.17
CA ASP A 23 9.82 -7.77 18.07
C ASP A 23 9.53 -6.60 19.04
N TRP A 24 8.52 -5.77 18.78
CA TRP A 24 8.24 -4.56 19.58
C TRP A 24 6.77 -4.35 19.97
N LEU A 25 5.81 -5.02 19.33
CA LEU A 25 4.43 -5.10 19.78
C LEU A 25 4.31 -6.18 20.87
N PRO A 26 3.86 -5.85 22.09
CA PRO A 26 3.56 -6.85 23.10
C PRO A 26 2.43 -7.75 22.58
N ALA A 27 2.70 -9.05 22.41
CA ALA A 27 1.72 -10.03 21.93
C ALA A 27 0.48 -10.15 22.85
N ASP A 28 0.59 -9.63 24.07
CA ASP A 28 -0.43 -9.59 25.12
C ASP A 28 -1.23 -8.27 25.16
N ASP A 29 -1.03 -7.35 24.22
CA ASP A 29 -1.85 -6.15 24.05
C ASP A 29 -2.69 -6.18 22.76
N PRO A 30 -3.91 -6.74 22.81
CA PRO A 30 -4.82 -6.80 21.67
C PRO A 30 -5.20 -5.43 21.08
N ALA A 31 -5.18 -4.37 21.90
CA ALA A 31 -5.55 -3.04 21.43
C ALA A 31 -4.47 -2.44 20.54
N LEU A 32 -3.19 -2.68 20.87
CA LEU A 32 -2.08 -2.22 20.04
C LEU A 32 -2.00 -3.00 18.71
N CYS A 33 -2.24 -4.32 18.74
CA CYS A 33 -2.33 -5.14 17.53
C CYS A 33 -3.45 -4.63 16.60
N LEU A 34 -4.64 -4.37 17.14
CA LEU A 34 -5.75 -3.82 16.37
C LEU A 34 -5.40 -2.46 15.75
N ALA A 35 -4.76 -1.56 16.51
CA ALA A 35 -4.35 -0.25 16.01
C ALA A 35 -3.30 -0.36 14.89
N ALA A 36 -2.39 -1.33 14.96
CA ALA A 36 -1.40 -1.59 13.91
C ALA A 36 -2.07 -2.09 12.62
N ASP A 37 -3.05 -2.99 12.73
CA ASP A 37 -3.81 -3.50 11.58
C ASP A 37 -4.68 -2.42 10.94
N GLU A 38 -5.38 -1.62 11.75
CA GLU A 38 -6.14 -0.46 11.28
C GLU A 38 -5.24 0.53 10.54
N ARG A 39 -4.01 0.75 11.04
CA ARG A 39 -3.05 1.64 10.40
C ARG A 39 -2.55 1.09 9.07
N ARG A 40 -2.26 -0.22 8.99
CA ARG A 40 -1.88 -0.88 7.72
C ARG A 40 -2.97 -0.71 6.67
N LEU A 41 -4.21 -1.04 7.03
CA LEU A 41 -5.36 -0.91 6.13
C LEU A 41 -5.57 0.53 5.65
N ALA A 42 -5.44 1.50 6.56
CA ALA A 42 -5.55 2.92 6.22
C ALA A 42 -4.45 3.37 5.25
N ILE A 43 -3.22 2.88 5.42
CA ILE A 43 -2.10 3.15 4.50
C ILE A 43 -2.41 2.56 3.12
N GLU A 44 -2.72 1.28 3.03
CA GLU A 44 -3.00 0.57 1.76
C GLU A 44 -4.09 1.27 0.96
N THR A 45 -5.17 1.66 1.64
CA THR A 45 -6.27 2.40 1.01
C THR A 45 -5.83 3.78 0.51
N SER A 46 -5.03 4.50 1.28
CA SER A 46 -4.68 5.90 0.96
C SER A 46 -3.65 6.00 -0.17
N VAL A 47 -2.61 5.17 -0.15
CA VAL A 47 -1.44 5.33 -1.04
C VAL A 47 -1.76 5.15 -2.52
N MET A 48 -2.78 4.36 -2.85
CA MET A 48 -3.22 4.18 -4.24
C MET A 48 -3.75 5.48 -4.88
N HIS A 49 -4.11 6.47 -4.07
CA HIS A 49 -4.66 7.76 -4.52
C HIS A 49 -3.72 8.96 -4.30
N LEU A 50 -2.57 8.77 -3.64
CA LEU A 50 -1.66 9.87 -3.29
C LEU A 50 -0.59 10.12 -4.37
N PRO A 51 -0.25 11.37 -4.71
CA PRO A 51 0.77 11.65 -5.72
C PRO A 51 2.12 10.99 -5.42
N ILE A 52 2.68 10.30 -6.42
CA ILE A 52 4.01 9.71 -6.35
C ILE A 52 5.04 10.75 -6.78
N ALA A 53 6.04 11.00 -5.94
CA ALA A 53 7.08 12.01 -6.17
C ALA A 53 8.50 11.47 -5.98
N SER A 54 8.65 10.15 -5.80
CA SER A 54 9.94 9.49 -5.60
C SER A 54 9.91 8.05 -6.13
N ASP A 55 11.09 7.52 -6.45
CA ASP A 55 11.23 6.12 -6.91
C ASP A 55 10.83 5.12 -5.83
N ALA A 56 11.15 5.42 -4.55
CA ALA A 56 10.73 4.60 -3.43
C ALA A 56 9.21 4.53 -3.30
N GLY A 57 8.52 5.67 -3.44
CA GLY A 57 7.06 5.70 -3.45
C GLY A 57 6.47 4.96 -4.66
N ALA A 58 7.10 5.08 -5.83
CA ALA A 58 6.68 4.36 -7.04
C ALA A 58 6.81 2.84 -6.87
N ALA A 59 7.92 2.38 -6.29
CA ALA A 59 8.15 0.97 -6.01
C ALA A 59 7.13 0.41 -5.01
N PHE A 60 6.80 1.17 -3.95
CA PHE A 60 5.80 0.75 -2.98
C PHE A 60 4.40 0.63 -3.60
N VAL A 61 3.98 1.61 -4.41
CA VAL A 61 2.69 1.53 -5.14
C VAL A 61 2.68 0.38 -6.15
N ALA A 62 3.79 0.11 -6.83
CA ALA A 62 3.89 -1.02 -7.76
C ALA A 62 3.75 -2.37 -7.03
N TRP A 63 4.33 -2.50 -5.84
CA TRP A 63 4.18 -3.70 -5.01
C TRP A 63 2.73 -3.89 -4.53
N LEU A 64 2.09 -2.85 -3.98
CA LEU A 64 0.68 -2.92 -3.56
C LEU A 64 -0.27 -3.18 -4.72
N LEU A 65 0.03 -2.63 -5.90
CA LEU A 65 -0.72 -2.91 -7.12
C LEU A 65 -0.70 -4.40 -7.45
N ALA A 66 0.48 -5.02 -7.44
CA ALA A 66 0.63 -6.45 -7.71
C ALA A 66 -0.12 -7.30 -6.68
N LEU A 67 -0.09 -6.91 -5.39
CA LEU A 67 -0.84 -7.57 -4.34
C LEU A 67 -2.36 -7.51 -4.61
N HIS A 68 -2.91 -6.34 -4.92
CA HIS A 68 -4.33 -6.22 -5.23
C HIS A 68 -4.75 -6.96 -6.50
N VAL A 69 -3.90 -7.02 -7.53
CA VAL A 69 -4.19 -7.85 -8.71
C VAL A 69 -4.25 -9.32 -8.32
N SER A 70 -3.29 -9.81 -7.52
CA SER A 70 -3.29 -11.20 -7.05
C SER A 70 -4.55 -11.54 -6.25
N LEU A 71 -4.99 -10.66 -5.35
CA LEU A 71 -6.21 -10.87 -4.55
C LEU A 71 -7.49 -10.74 -5.38
N ALA A 72 -7.49 -9.89 -6.41
CA ALA A 72 -8.61 -9.75 -7.34
C ALA A 72 -8.82 -10.98 -8.23
N ASP A 73 -7.78 -11.78 -8.43
CA ASP A 73 -7.79 -13.00 -9.24
C ASP A 73 -7.93 -14.28 -8.38
N ASP A 74 -8.05 -14.14 -7.05
CA ASP A 74 -8.28 -15.26 -6.14
C ASP A 74 -9.76 -15.67 -6.14
N ASP A 75 -10.06 -16.86 -6.67
CA ASP A 75 -11.43 -17.36 -6.75
C ASP A 75 -12.05 -17.69 -5.38
N GLU A 76 -11.23 -17.85 -4.32
CA GLU A 76 -11.68 -18.08 -2.95
C GLU A 76 -12.18 -16.79 -2.27
N GLU A 77 -11.75 -15.62 -2.75
CA GLU A 77 -12.19 -14.33 -2.23
C GLU A 77 -13.66 -14.04 -2.59
N PRO A 78 -14.48 -13.48 -1.67
CA PRO A 78 -15.80 -12.97 -2.01
C PRO A 78 -15.79 -12.00 -3.20
N ALA A 79 -16.80 -12.10 -4.07
CA ALA A 79 -16.88 -11.30 -5.30
C ALA A 79 -16.79 -9.78 -5.07
N GLU A 80 -17.38 -9.29 -3.96
CA GLU A 80 -17.30 -7.88 -3.57
C GLU A 80 -15.88 -7.45 -3.19
N LEU A 81 -15.11 -8.31 -2.52
CA LEU A 81 -13.73 -8.02 -2.15
C LEU A 81 -12.82 -8.03 -3.37
N ARG A 82 -13.00 -9.00 -4.28
CA ARG A 82 -12.31 -8.98 -5.58
C ARG A 82 -12.57 -7.68 -6.34
N ASP A 83 -13.81 -7.19 -6.38
CA ASP A 83 -14.12 -5.94 -7.06
C ASP A 83 -13.42 -4.74 -6.41
N ARG A 84 -13.40 -4.67 -5.07
CA ARG A 84 -12.63 -3.64 -4.34
C ARG A 84 -11.15 -3.69 -4.67
N HIS A 85 -10.55 -4.88 -4.73
CA HIS A 85 -9.15 -5.04 -5.12
C HIS A 85 -8.89 -4.59 -6.56
N ARG A 86 -9.79 -4.90 -7.50
CA ARG A 86 -9.70 -4.38 -8.89
C ARG A 86 -9.75 -2.86 -8.94
N GLN A 87 -10.63 -2.24 -8.17
CA GLN A 87 -10.74 -0.78 -8.10
C GLN A 87 -9.47 -0.13 -7.52
N ALA A 88 -8.92 -0.70 -6.44
CA ALA A 88 -7.67 -0.24 -5.83
C ALA A 88 -6.48 -0.41 -6.79
N ALA A 89 -6.38 -1.56 -7.47
CA ALA A 89 -5.38 -1.81 -8.50
C ALA A 89 -5.48 -0.79 -9.65
N LEU A 90 -6.69 -0.50 -10.13
CA LEU A 90 -6.89 0.48 -11.19
C LEU A 90 -6.44 1.90 -10.76
N ALA A 91 -6.70 2.28 -9.51
CA ALA A 91 -6.25 3.56 -8.95
C ALA A 91 -4.71 3.63 -8.89
N GLY A 92 -4.07 2.61 -8.33
CA GLY A 92 -2.61 2.50 -8.25
C GLY A 92 -1.95 2.52 -9.63
N ALA A 93 -2.47 1.76 -10.59
CA ALA A 93 -1.95 1.72 -11.96
C ALA A 93 -2.01 3.09 -12.66
N ARG A 94 -3.12 3.82 -12.51
CA ARG A 94 -3.26 5.19 -13.06
C ARG A 94 -2.21 6.12 -12.46
N ASN A 95 -2.02 6.05 -11.14
CA ASN A 95 -1.11 6.92 -10.43
C ASN A 95 0.36 6.63 -10.80
N LEU A 96 0.73 5.35 -10.85
CA LEU A 96 2.07 4.90 -11.27
C LEU A 96 2.36 5.28 -12.73
N THR A 97 1.37 5.11 -13.63
CA THR A 97 1.51 5.48 -15.05
C THR A 97 1.79 6.97 -15.20
N ARG A 98 1.08 7.84 -14.47
CA ARG A 98 1.35 9.29 -14.49
C ARG A 98 2.77 9.60 -14.07
N TYR A 99 3.23 9.00 -12.98
CA TYR A 99 4.60 9.19 -12.48
C TYR A 99 5.66 8.78 -13.51
N LEU A 100 5.52 7.58 -14.09
CA LEU A 100 6.47 7.07 -15.08
C LEU A 100 6.46 7.91 -16.37
N ALA A 101 5.29 8.36 -16.82
CA ALA A 101 5.17 9.25 -17.98
C ALA A 101 5.87 10.59 -17.73
N THR A 102 5.67 11.21 -16.55
CA THR A 102 6.38 12.44 -16.18
C THR A 102 7.89 12.23 -16.16
N ARG A 103 8.37 11.10 -15.62
CA ARG A 103 9.79 10.76 -15.62
C ARG A 103 10.38 10.57 -17.01
N ALA A 104 9.63 9.99 -17.95
CA ALA A 104 10.11 9.76 -19.31
C ALA A 104 10.21 11.04 -20.16
N MET A 105 9.55 12.11 -19.73
CA MET A 105 9.57 13.42 -20.42
C MET A 105 10.65 14.38 -19.87
N MET A 106 11.34 14.00 -18.80
CA MET A 106 12.43 14.77 -18.17
C MET A 106 13.80 14.23 -18.60
#